data_AF-A0A3D0DQK9-F1
#
_entry.id   AF-A0A3D0DQK9-F1
#
_cell.length_a   1.000
_cell.length_b   1.000
_cell.length_c   1.000
_cell.angle_alpha   90.00
_cell.angle_beta   90.00
_cell.angle_gamma   90.00
#
_symmetry.space_group_name_H-M   'P 1'
#
loop_
_entity.id
_entity.type
_entity.pdbx_description
1 polymer ?
#
loop_
_entity_poly.entity_id
_entity_poly.type
_entity_poly.pdbx_seq_one_letter_code
_entity_poly.pdbx_strand_id
1 'polypeptide(L)'
;GEGAAVEDGDEAAARVDDLERGMRLEFAEPDGSVRKVKLAWVSPRRTLFIFSTGPRQEAFSLPAEKLVEAFRSGSVTLVAMEGVVGRVLTEALREAVNDPAPLSALA
;
A
#
# COMPACT_ATOMS: atom_id res chain seq x y z
N GLY A 1 8.37 -26.06 15.62
CA GLY A 1 7.70 -24.79 15.31
C GLY A 1 7.71 -24.66 13.81
N GLU A 2 6.67 -25.16 13.17
CA GLU A 2 6.57 -25.32 11.71
C GLU A 2 5.20 -24.73 11.35
N GLY A 3 5.17 -23.44 11.07
CA GLY A 3 3.92 -22.69 10.90
C GLY A 3 4.15 -21.26 10.42
N ALA A 4 5.21 -20.60 10.92
CA ALA A 4 5.48 -19.20 10.56
C ALA A 4 6.01 -18.98 9.12
N ALA A 5 6.67 -19.97 8.50
CA ALA A 5 7.33 -19.77 7.20
C ALA A 5 6.37 -19.92 5.99
N VAL A 6 5.26 -20.63 6.14
CA VAL A 6 4.25 -20.83 5.08
C VAL A 6 3.26 -19.68 5.02
N GLU A 7 2.94 -19.06 6.16
CA GLU A 7 2.01 -17.92 6.23
C GLU A 7 2.61 -16.66 5.58
N ASP A 8 3.92 -16.44 5.74
CA ASP A 8 4.63 -15.32 5.13
C ASP A 8 4.64 -15.39 3.58
N GLY A 9 4.71 -16.61 3.03
CA GLY A 9 4.69 -16.83 1.59
C GLY A 9 3.35 -16.46 0.95
N ASP A 10 2.24 -16.80 1.61
CA ASP A 10 0.89 -16.50 1.16
C ASP A 10 0.59 -15.00 1.29
N GLU A 11 1.03 -14.38 2.39
CA GLU A 11 0.86 -12.95 2.64
C GLU A 11 1.64 -12.08 1.66
N ALA A 12 2.89 -12.44 1.33
CA ALA A 12 3.69 -11.73 0.34
C ALA A 12 3.07 -11.84 -1.07
N ALA A 13 2.53 -13.01 -1.43
CA ALA A 13 1.82 -13.20 -2.69
C ALA A 13 0.53 -12.37 -2.75
N ALA A 14 -0.24 -12.33 -1.67
CA ALA A 14 -1.44 -11.50 -1.55
C ALA A 14 -1.10 -10.00 -1.70
N ARG A 15 -0.01 -9.53 -1.09
CA ARG A 15 0.47 -8.14 -1.26
C ARG A 15 0.81 -7.80 -2.71
N VAL A 16 1.40 -8.73 -3.46
CA VAL A 16 1.68 -8.54 -4.89
C VAL A 16 0.39 -8.52 -5.71
N ASP A 17 -0.61 -9.32 -5.35
CA ASP A 17 -1.93 -9.30 -6.00
C ASP A 17 -2.76 -8.06 -5.65
N ASP A 18 -2.46 -7.35 -4.56
CA ASP A 18 -3.11 -6.07 -4.27
C ASP A 18 -2.50 -4.89 -5.06
N LEU A 19 -1.35 -5.10 -5.73
CA LEU A 19 -0.67 -4.01 -6.44
C LEU A 19 -1.44 -3.50 -7.65
N GLU A 20 -1.71 -2.20 -7.65
CA GLU A 20 -2.38 -1.49 -8.74
C GLU A 20 -1.51 -0.40 -9.36
N ARG A 21 -1.78 -0.12 -10.65
CA ARG A 21 -1.17 1.01 -11.35
C ARG A 21 -1.43 2.31 -10.59
N GLY A 22 -0.36 3.04 -10.31
CA GLY A 22 -0.41 4.31 -9.60
C GLY A 22 0.15 4.26 -8.19
N MET A 23 0.17 3.07 -7.58
CA MET A 23 0.73 2.85 -6.24
C MET A 23 2.23 3.18 -6.19
N ARG A 24 2.72 3.53 -5.00
CA ARG A 24 4.14 3.80 -4.76
C ARG A 24 4.75 2.72 -3.88
N LEU A 25 5.96 2.32 -4.22
CA LEU A 25 6.73 1.34 -3.48
C LEU A 25 8.09 1.91 -3.11
N GLU A 26 8.60 1.47 -1.98
CA GLU A 26 9.92 1.79 -1.46
C GLU A 26 10.79 0.53 -1.51
N PHE A 27 11.89 0.59 -2.26
CA PHE A 27 12.88 -0.47 -2.32
C PHE A 27 14.07 -0.10 -1.43
N ALA A 28 14.38 -0.96 -0.46
CA ALA A 28 15.58 -0.84 0.35
C ALA A 28 16.81 -1.28 -0.47
N GLU A 29 17.78 -0.39 -0.59
CA GLU A 29 19.05 -0.65 -1.27
C GLU A 29 20.09 -1.17 -0.26
N PRO A 30 21.10 -1.93 -0.69
CA PRO A 30 22.14 -2.45 0.20
C PRO A 30 22.96 -1.36 0.92
N ASP A 31 22.97 -0.15 0.38
CA ASP A 31 23.62 1.03 0.97
C ASP A 31 22.79 1.65 2.12
N GLY A 32 21.61 1.11 2.42
CA GLY A 32 20.66 1.64 3.41
C GLY A 32 19.78 2.78 2.88
N SER A 33 20.00 3.21 1.64
CA SER A 33 19.13 4.15 0.93
C SER A 33 17.80 3.50 0.53
N VAL A 34 16.75 4.31 0.42
CA VAL A 34 15.43 3.85 -0.06
C VAL A 34 15.10 4.46 -1.41
N ARG A 35 14.82 3.61 -2.39
CA ARG A 35 14.41 4.00 -3.74
C ARG A 35 12.89 4.02 -3.85
N LYS A 36 12.32 5.21 -3.99
CA LYS A 36 10.89 5.43 -4.22
C LYS A 36 10.55 5.28 -5.70
N VAL A 37 9.61 4.40 -6.00
CA VAL A 37 9.16 4.14 -7.37
C VAL A 37 7.64 4.15 -7.44
N LYS A 38 7.10 4.46 -8.62
CA LYS A 38 5.67 4.41 -8.91
C LYS A 38 5.39 3.23 -9.83
N LEU A 39 4.39 2.43 -9.51
CA LEU A 39 3.91 1.38 -10.39
C LEU A 39 3.20 2.01 -11.60
N ALA A 40 3.84 1.94 -12.76
CA ALA A 40 3.38 2.55 -14.00
C ALA A 40 2.41 1.64 -14.78
N TRP A 41 2.60 0.31 -14.67
CA TRP A 41 1.76 -0.67 -15.36
C TRP A 41 1.81 -2.06 -14.68
N VAL A 42 0.69 -2.77 -14.74
CA VAL A 42 0.52 -4.15 -14.27
C VAL A 42 0.00 -4.98 -15.43
N SER A 43 0.63 -6.12 -15.70
CA SER A 43 0.15 -7.04 -16.74
C SER A 43 -1.21 -7.63 -16.41
N PRO A 44 -2.07 -7.94 -17.42
CA PRO A 44 -3.37 -8.55 -17.18
C PRO A 44 -3.29 -9.87 -16.41
N ARG A 45 -2.21 -10.64 -16.63
CA ARG A 45 -1.94 -11.90 -15.93
C ARG A 45 -1.17 -11.71 -14.62
N ARG A 46 -0.83 -10.47 -14.28
CA ARG A 46 -0.08 -10.07 -13.07
C ARG A 46 1.26 -10.80 -12.89
N THR A 47 1.89 -11.17 -14.00
CA THR A 47 3.21 -11.82 -14.01
C THR A 47 4.35 -10.83 -14.21
N LEU A 48 4.05 -9.63 -14.73
CA LEU A 48 5.01 -8.54 -14.98
C LEU A 48 4.46 -7.20 -14.50
N PHE A 49 5.33 -6.41 -13.87
CA PHE A 49 5.06 -5.10 -13.32
C PHE A 49 6.11 -4.11 -13.81
N ILE A 50 5.70 -2.92 -14.23
CA ILE A 50 6.61 -1.87 -14.71
C ILE A 50 6.56 -0.69 -13.76
N PHE A 51 7.71 -0.31 -13.24
CA PHE A 51 7.89 0.80 -12.32
C PHE A 51 8.57 1.96 -13.03
N SER A 52 8.21 3.18 -12.65
CA SER A 52 8.91 4.40 -13.00
C SER A 52 9.53 5.03 -11.76
N THR A 53 10.80 5.42 -11.88
CA THR A 53 11.51 6.23 -10.87
C THR A 53 11.25 7.72 -11.14
N GLY A 54 11.58 8.59 -10.18
CA GLY A 54 11.37 10.05 -10.26
C GLY A 54 12.15 10.77 -11.39
N PRO A 55 12.67 11.99 -11.20
CA PRO A 55 13.01 12.95 -12.27
C PRO A 55 13.98 12.48 -13.37
N ARG A 56 14.66 11.34 -13.19
CA ARG A 56 15.47 10.69 -14.23
C ARG A 56 14.67 9.90 -15.28
N GLN A 57 13.34 9.77 -15.13
CA GLN A 57 12.46 9.01 -16.03
C GLN A 57 12.94 7.58 -16.32
N GLU A 58 13.60 6.94 -15.36
CA GLU A 58 14.09 5.58 -15.54
C GLU A 58 12.95 4.62 -15.21
N ALA A 59 12.58 3.77 -16.16
CA ALA A 59 11.56 2.74 -15.98
C ALA A 59 12.21 1.36 -16.02
N PHE A 60 11.76 0.48 -15.14
CA PHE A 60 12.23 -0.91 -15.07
C PHE A 60 11.07 -1.85 -14.82
N SER A 61 11.23 -3.11 -15.23
CA SER A 61 10.23 -4.15 -15.02
C SER A 61 10.70 -5.19 -14.01
N LEU A 62 9.80 -5.68 -13.17
CA LEU A 62 10.03 -6.84 -12.32
C LEU A 62 8.95 -7.90 -12.55
N PRO A 63 9.32 -9.19 -12.56
CA PRO A 63 8.33 -10.27 -12.55
C PRO A 63 7.70 -10.41 -11.16
N ALA A 64 6.50 -11.00 -11.11
CA ALA A 64 5.76 -11.23 -9.87
C ALA A 64 6.59 -11.98 -8.81
N GLU A 65 7.29 -13.03 -9.23
CA GLU A 65 8.11 -13.88 -8.35
C GLU A 65 9.15 -13.05 -7.59
N LYS A 66 9.82 -12.13 -8.29
CA LYS A 66 10.82 -11.24 -7.68
C LYS A 66 10.21 -10.24 -6.70
N LEU A 67 8.97 -9.81 -6.94
CA LEU A 67 8.26 -8.95 -5.99
C LEU A 67 7.85 -9.73 -4.75
N VAL A 68 7.36 -10.96 -4.89
CA VAL A 68 7.03 -11.83 -3.74
C VAL A 68 8.27 -12.07 -2.88
N GLU A 69 9.41 -12.36 -3.50
CA GLU A 69 10.69 -12.49 -2.80
C GLU A 69 11.07 -11.19 -2.07
N ALA A 70 10.89 -10.04 -2.71
CA ALA A 70 11.23 -8.74 -2.12
C ALA A 70 10.30 -8.34 -0.96
N PHE A 71 9.01 -8.70 -1.02
CA PHE A 71 8.07 -8.47 0.09
C PHE A 71 8.40 -9.39 1.27
N ARG A 72 8.71 -10.66 0.99
CA ARG A 72 9.16 -11.64 2.00
C ARG A 72 10.44 -11.22 2.70
N SER A 73 11.41 -10.66 1.96
CA SER A 73 12.65 -10.17 2.56
C SER A 73 12.51 -8.84 3.28
N GLY A 74 11.35 -8.19 3.21
CA GLY A 74 11.13 -6.83 3.70
C GLY A 74 11.95 -5.77 2.93
N SER A 75 12.51 -6.13 1.78
CA SER A 75 13.28 -5.21 0.93
C SER A 75 12.38 -4.31 0.09
N VAL A 76 11.08 -4.60 0.02
CA VAL A 76 10.09 -3.70 -0.56
C VAL A 76 8.94 -3.46 0.41
N THR A 77 8.50 -2.21 0.49
CA THR A 77 7.33 -1.81 1.27
C THR A 77 6.38 -0.98 0.41
N LEU A 78 5.08 -1.19 0.60
CA LEU A 78 4.06 -0.36 -0.03
C LEU A 78 4.00 0.98 0.69
N VAL A 79 4.16 2.08 -0.04
CA VAL A 79 3.90 3.40 0.51
C VAL A 79 2.40 3.59 0.49
N ALA A 80 1.76 3.40 1.64
CA ALA A 80 0.37 3.77 1.82
C ALA A 80 0.23 5.23 1.36
N MET A 81 -0.61 5.47 0.35
CA MET A 81 -1.08 6.82 0.13
C MET A 81 -1.86 7.16 1.39
N GLU A 82 -1.36 8.12 2.17
CA GLU A 82 -2.08 8.71 3.30
C GLU A 82 -3.35 9.38 2.71
N GLY A 83 -4.34 8.55 2.40
CA GLY A 83 -5.65 8.95 1.97
C GLY A 83 -6.31 9.55 3.19
N VAL A 84 -6.78 10.78 3.04
CA VAL A 84 -7.40 11.67 4.04
C VAL A 84 -8.70 11.09 4.64
N VAL A 85 -8.94 9.78 4.59
CA VAL A 85 -10.16 9.13 5.08
C VAL A 85 -10.08 8.77 6.57
N GLY A 86 -8.88 8.62 7.14
CA GLY A 86 -8.72 8.36 8.58
C GLY A 86 -9.06 9.55 9.48
N ARG A 87 -8.89 10.79 8.97
CA ARG A 87 -9.19 12.02 9.74
C ARG A 87 -10.66 12.43 9.62
N VAL A 88 -11.28 12.26 8.46
CA VAL A 88 -12.69 12.63 8.25
C VAL A 88 -13.64 11.68 9.00
N LEU A 89 -13.32 10.37 9.12
CA LEU A 89 -14.15 9.47 9.92
C LEU A 89 -14.17 9.85 11.41
N THR A 90 -13.06 10.41 11.92
CA THR A 90 -12.98 10.86 13.32
C THR A 90 -13.75 12.16 13.54
N GLU A 91 -13.79 13.06 12.55
CA GLU A 91 -14.54 14.33 12.65
C GLU A 91 -16.06 14.11 12.50
N ALA A 92 -16.50 13.27 11.56
CA ALA A 92 -17.93 12.94 11.41
C ALA A 92 -18.47 12.14 12.60
N LEU A 93 -17.67 11.26 13.21
CA LEU A 93 -18.07 10.58 14.44
C LEU A 93 -18.11 11.54 15.63
N ARG A 94 -17.21 12.54 15.71
CA ARG A 94 -17.25 13.58 16.76
C ARG A 94 -18.49 14.46 16.69
N GLU A 95 -18.99 14.75 15.48
CA GLU A 95 -20.20 15.56 15.29
C GLU A 95 -21.46 14.80 15.74
N ALA A 96 -21.53 13.48 15.50
CA ALA A 96 -22.68 12.65 15.86
C ALA A 96 -22.83 12.34 17.37
N VAL A 97 -21.78 12.51 18.19
CA VAL A 97 -21.89 12.35 19.67
C VAL A 97 -22.23 13.66 20.39
N ASN A 98 -22.33 14.78 19.67
CA ASN A 98 -22.59 16.10 20.27
C ASN A 98 -23.97 16.69 19.93
N ASP A 99 -24.96 15.85 19.60
CA ASP A 99 -26.37 16.26 19.54
C ASP A 99 -27.03 16.12 20.92
N PRO A 100 -27.15 17.18 21.74
CA PRO A 100 -28.23 17.25 22.72
C PRO A 100 -29.53 17.48 21.95
N ALA A 101 -30.40 16.47 21.97
CA ALA A 101 -31.74 16.49 21.38
C ALA A 101 -32.47 17.86 21.54
N PRO A 102 -33.20 18.34 20.52
CA PRO A 102 -34.05 19.50 20.71
C PRO A 102 -35.27 19.06 21.52
N LEU A 103 -35.36 19.49 22.78
CA LEU A 103 -36.64 19.52 23.47
C LEU A 103 -37.51 20.57 22.77
N SER A 104 -38.38 20.08 21.88
CA SER A 104 -39.63 20.77 21.54
C SER A 104 -40.46 21.00 22.81
N ALA A 105 -41.36 21.99 22.71
CA ALA A 105 -42.48 22.30 23.63
C ALA A 105 -42.11 23.18 24.84
N LEU A 106 -42.87 24.19 25.26
CA LEU A 106 -44.15 24.79 24.88
C LEU A 106 -44.36 25.99 25.83
N ALA A 107 -45.10 27.01 25.37
CA ALA A 107 -45.76 28.08 26.13
C ALA A 107 -44.91 29.28 26.62
#